data_AF-A0A2D8CCZ6-F1
#
_entry.id   AF-A0A2D8CCZ6-F1
#
_cell.length_a   1.000
_cell.length_b   1.000
_cell.length_c   1.000
_cell.angle_alpha   90.00
_cell.angle_beta   90.00
_cell.angle_gamma   90.00
#
_symmetry.space_group_name_H-M   'P 1'
#
loop_
_entity.id
_entity.type
_entity.pdbx_description
1 polymer ?
#
loop_
_entity_poly.entity_id
_entity_poly.type
_entity_poly.pdbx_seq_one_letter_code
_entity_poly.pdbx_strand_id
1 'polypeptide(L)'
;MSKKKSLGHNPLAYSTRRHASFDFITPSDEKQDKEEHDQNFTKVSKTTASYYLEEPVVDGIKDIADNRETSYSSIVNAILKSAIKKLNNR
;
A
#
# COMPACT_ATOMS: atom_id res chain seq x y z
N MET A 1 14.85 -29.08 20.10
CA MET A 1 13.49 -29.30 19.55
C MET A 1 12.97 -28.00 18.96
N SER A 2 12.73 -27.95 17.66
CA SER A 2 11.89 -26.90 17.07
C SER A 2 10.90 -27.60 16.16
N LYS A 3 9.65 -27.67 16.60
CA LYS A 3 8.54 -28.25 15.84
C LYS A 3 8.37 -27.38 14.59
N LYS A 4 8.73 -27.91 13.42
CA LYS A 4 8.43 -27.23 12.15
C LYS A 4 6.91 -27.06 12.07
N LYS A 5 6.50 -25.80 11.96
CA LYS A 5 5.11 -25.37 11.80
C LYS A 5 4.49 -26.14 10.64
N SER A 6 3.36 -26.80 10.92
CA SER A 6 2.38 -27.17 9.91
C SER A 6 2.00 -25.90 9.16
N LEU A 7 2.60 -25.72 7.98
CA LEU A 7 2.20 -24.70 7.01
C LEU A 7 1.11 -25.36 6.17
N GLY A 8 -0.05 -24.71 6.14
CA GLY A 8 -1.31 -25.24 5.64
C GLY A 8 -1.19 -26.02 4.34
N HIS A 9 -2.09 -27.00 4.22
CA HIS A 9 -2.25 -27.90 3.08
C HIS A 9 -2.11 -27.18 1.74
N ASN A 10 -0.91 -27.22 1.17
CA ASN A 10 -0.72 -26.86 -0.21
C ASN A 10 -1.25 -28.07 -1.02
N PRO A 11 -2.20 -27.92 -1.96
CA PRO A 11 -2.76 -29.09 -2.64
C PRO A 11 -1.67 -29.79 -3.46
N LEU A 12 -1.55 -31.11 -3.28
CA LEU A 12 -0.65 -31.96 -4.07
C LEU A 12 -1.27 -32.19 -5.44
N ALA A 13 -0.54 -31.85 -6.49
CA ALA A 13 -0.87 -32.21 -7.86
C ALA A 13 -0.27 -33.57 -8.20
N TYR A 14 -1.06 -34.39 -8.90
CA TYR A 14 -0.63 -35.68 -9.41
C TYR A 14 -0.04 -35.51 -10.81
N SER A 15 1.21 -35.94 -11.01
CA SER A 15 1.88 -35.94 -12.32
C SER A 15 2.22 -37.36 -12.74
N THR A 16 1.87 -37.71 -13.99
CA THR A 16 2.18 -39.02 -14.59
C THR A 16 3.27 -38.93 -15.67
N ARG A 17 3.87 -37.75 -15.87
CA ARG A 17 4.69 -37.46 -17.06
C ARG A 17 5.99 -38.27 -17.16
N ARG A 18 6.51 -38.84 -16.06
CA ARG A 18 7.65 -39.79 -16.11
C ARG A 18 7.57 -40.93 -15.07
N HIS A 19 7.07 -40.66 -13.88
CA HIS A 19 6.59 -41.66 -12.90
C HIS A 19 5.48 -41.01 -12.08
N ALA A 20 4.60 -41.81 -11.48
CA ALA A 20 3.51 -41.33 -10.64
C ALA A 20 4.07 -40.69 -9.35
N SER A 21 4.04 -39.36 -9.28
CA SER A 21 4.45 -38.61 -8.09
C SER A 21 3.41 -37.53 -7.74
N PHE A 22 3.35 -37.19 -6.45
CA PHE A 22 2.52 -36.12 -5.92
C PHE A 22 3.44 -34.99 -5.43
N ASP A 23 3.34 -33.82 -6.06
CA ASP A 23 4.12 -32.62 -5.72
C ASP A 23 3.20 -31.41 -5.50
N PHE A 24 3.62 -30.46 -4.67
CA PHE A 24 2.84 -29.26 -4.42
C PHE A 24 2.80 -28.35 -5.66
N ILE A 25 1.63 -27.75 -5.94
CA ILE A 25 1.48 -26.79 -7.05
C ILE A 25 2.38 -25.57 -6.80
N THR A 26 3.35 -25.33 -7.68
CA THR A 26 4.12 -24.09 -7.70
C THR A 26 3.28 -22.99 -8.37
N PRO A 27 3.16 -21.79 -7.78
CA PRO A 27 2.44 -20.69 -8.43
C PRO A 27 3.13 -20.32 -9.74
N SER A 28 2.36 -20.26 -10.83
CA SER A 28 2.87 -19.98 -12.17
C SER A 28 3.38 -18.54 -12.29
N ASP A 29 4.68 -18.36 -12.50
CA ASP A 29 5.25 -17.13 -13.02
C ASP A 29 4.97 -17.04 -14.53
N GLU A 30 3.82 -16.51 -14.92
CA GLU A 30 3.56 -16.08 -16.29
C GLU A 30 3.49 -14.55 -16.35
N LYS A 31 4.56 -13.96 -16.89
CA LYS A 31 4.60 -12.59 -17.41
C LYS A 31 3.89 -12.56 -18.76
N GLN A 32 2.89 -11.70 -18.93
CA GLN A 32 2.77 -10.80 -20.09
C GLN A 32 1.66 -9.77 -19.85
N ASP A 33 1.99 -8.54 -20.24
CA ASP A 33 1.13 -7.36 -20.43
C ASP A 33 0.52 -6.71 -19.17
N LYS A 34 1.38 -6.07 -18.37
CA LYS A 34 0.99 -4.87 -17.63
C LYS A 34 1.95 -3.75 -17.98
N GLU A 35 1.43 -2.90 -18.85
CA GLU A 35 1.86 -1.54 -19.19
C GLU A 35 3.00 -0.99 -18.33
N GLU A 36 4.11 -0.78 -19.00
CA GLU A 36 5.18 0.12 -18.61
C GLU A 36 4.59 1.52 -18.36
N HIS A 37 4.46 1.90 -17.10
CA HIS A 37 4.55 3.30 -16.72
C HIS A 37 5.43 3.41 -15.48
N ASP A 38 6.74 3.48 -15.74
CA ASP A 38 7.63 4.51 -15.22
C ASP A 38 7.20 5.19 -13.91
N GLN A 39 7.87 4.83 -12.81
CA GLN A 39 8.76 5.73 -12.06
C GLN A 39 9.06 5.16 -10.66
N ASN A 40 10.32 5.30 -10.26
CA ASN A 40 10.87 5.00 -8.96
C ASN A 40 10.18 5.78 -7.81
N PHE A 41 8.94 5.45 -7.47
CA PHE A 41 8.32 5.96 -6.25
C PHE A 41 8.78 5.09 -5.09
N THR A 42 9.81 5.57 -4.37
CA THR A 42 10.09 5.09 -3.02
C THR A 42 8.76 5.14 -2.25
N LYS A 43 8.24 3.97 -1.87
CA LYS A 43 6.91 3.84 -1.26
C LYS A 43 6.90 4.66 0.03
N VAL A 44 6.28 5.84 0.00
CA VAL A 44 6.24 6.74 1.16
C VAL A 44 5.47 6.05 2.28
N SER A 45 6.13 5.82 3.41
CA SER A 45 5.48 5.30 4.61
C SER A 45 4.53 6.37 5.16
N LYS A 46 3.31 5.95 5.50
CA LYS A 46 2.29 6.81 6.12
C LYS A 46 2.19 6.46 7.60
N THR A 47 2.12 7.48 8.44
CA THR A 47 1.96 7.34 9.90
C THR A 47 0.80 8.23 10.35
N THR A 48 0.02 7.76 11.33
CA THR A 48 -1.06 8.54 11.92
C THR A 48 -0.51 9.48 12.99
N ALA A 49 -0.98 10.73 12.99
CA ALA A 49 -0.70 11.71 14.02
C ALA A 49 -2.01 12.34 14.49
N SER A 50 -2.14 12.55 15.80
CA SER A 50 -3.31 13.19 16.42
C SER A 50 -2.88 14.53 17.01
N TYR A 51 -3.63 15.58 16.70
CA TYR A 51 -3.37 16.95 17.15
C TYR A 51 -4.68 17.69 17.32
N TYR A 52 -4.68 18.71 18.18
CA TYR A 52 -5.84 19.58 18.37
C TYR A 52 -5.81 20.69 17.31
N LEU A 53 -6.94 20.90 16.66
CA LEU A 53 -7.19 22.01 15.75
C LEU A 53 -8.39 22.80 16.24
N GLU A 54 -8.44 24.07 15.85
CA GLU A 54 -9.64 24.88 15.99
C GLU A 54 -10.76 24.30 15.12
N GLU A 55 -11.98 24.26 15.66
CA GLU A 55 -13.19 23.83 14.95
C GLU A 55 -13.36 24.46 13.57
N PRO A 56 -13.23 25.79 13.37
CA PRO A 56 -13.37 26.40 12.04
C PRO A 56 -12.33 25.89 11.03
N VAL A 57 -11.13 25.50 11.49
CA VAL A 57 -10.10 24.92 10.61
C VAL A 57 -10.50 23.52 10.19
N VAL A 58 -11.04 22.72 11.11
CA VAL A 58 -11.52 21.37 10.82
C VAL A 58 -12.65 21.41 9.80
N ASP A 59 -13.63 22.29 10.00
CA ASP A 59 -14.77 22.40 9.08
C ASP A 59 -14.35 22.89 7.70
N GLY A 60 -13.45 23.88 7.62
CA GLY A 60 -12.87 24.29 6.34
C GLY A 60 -12.13 23.15 5.62
N ILE A 61 -11.44 22.26 6.34
CA ILE A 61 -10.78 21.10 5.73
C ILE A 61 -11.82 20.11 5.18
N LYS A 62 -12.91 19.85 5.93
CA LYS A 62 -13.99 18.97 5.48
C LYS A 62 -14.62 19.48 4.20
N ASP A 63 -15.01 20.76 4.18
CA ASP A 63 -15.64 21.39 3.02
C ASP A 63 -14.75 21.31 1.77
N ILE A 64 -13.45 21.57 1.90
CA ILE A 64 -12.50 21.47 0.79
C ILE A 64 -12.38 20.03 0.29
N ALA A 65 -12.33 19.07 1.20
CA ALA A 65 -12.20 17.67 0.85
C ALA A 65 -13.44 17.13 0.14
N ASP A 66 -14.62 17.50 0.62
CA ASP A 66 -15.91 17.13 0.03
C ASP A 66 -16.05 17.73 -1.36
N ASN A 67 -15.72 19.02 -1.54
CA ASN A 67 -15.74 19.70 -2.84
C ASN A 67 -14.74 19.13 -3.86
N ARG A 68 -13.67 18.49 -3.41
CA ARG A 68 -12.62 17.93 -4.28
C ARG A 68 -12.69 16.41 -4.42
N GLU A 69 -13.65 15.76 -3.76
CA GLU A 69 -13.77 14.30 -3.69
C GLU A 69 -12.47 13.62 -3.21
N THR A 70 -11.81 14.19 -2.19
CA THR A 70 -10.54 13.67 -1.66
C THR A 70 -10.61 13.37 -0.17
N SER A 71 -9.58 12.72 0.38
CA SER A 71 -9.48 12.49 1.83
C SER A 71 -8.95 13.71 2.59
N TYR A 72 -9.40 13.89 3.84
CA TYR A 72 -8.90 14.95 4.73
C TYR A 72 -7.38 14.91 4.89
N SER A 73 -6.82 13.70 4.99
CA SER A 73 -5.38 13.49 5.09
C SER A 73 -4.61 13.97 3.85
N SER A 74 -5.23 13.96 2.66
CA SER A 74 -4.61 14.49 1.44
C SER A 74 -4.53 16.01 1.47
N ILE A 75 -5.62 16.68 1.88
CA ILE A 75 -5.67 18.14 2.03
C ILE A 75 -4.65 18.60 3.08
N VAL A 76 -4.69 18.00 4.27
CA VAL A 76 -3.77 18.33 5.36
C VAL A 76 -2.32 18.12 4.94
N ASN A 77 -1.99 16.98 4.32
CA ASN A 77 -0.62 16.72 3.87
C ASN A 77 -0.14 17.75 2.84
N ALA A 78 -1.00 18.19 1.91
CA ALA A 78 -0.64 19.20 0.92
C ALA A 78 -0.34 20.56 1.58
N ILE A 79 -1.18 20.97 2.53
CA ILE A 79 -1.00 22.21 3.30
C ILE A 79 0.31 22.16 4.09
N LEU A 80 0.55 21.07 4.84
CA LEU A 80 1.75 20.91 5.66
C LEU A 80 3.03 20.88 4.81
N LYS A 81 3.04 20.15 3.68
CA LYS A 81 4.18 20.15 2.75
C LYS A 81 4.51 21.56 2.24
N SER A 82 3.49 22.33 1.91
CA SER A 82 3.65 23.73 1.46
C SER A 82 4.21 24.62 2.57
N ALA A 83 3.69 24.48 3.79
CA ALA A 83 4.16 25.23 4.95
C ALA A 83 5.63 24.91 5.30
N ILE A 84 5.99 23.62 5.33
CA ILE A 84 7.37 23.16 5.58
C ILE A 84 8.33 23.72 4.53
N LYS A 85 7.96 23.66 3.24
CA LYS A 85 8.79 24.22 2.15
C LYS A 85 9.00 25.73 2.32
N LYS A 86 7.97 26.47 2.74
CA LYS A 86 8.09 27.92 3.01
C LYS A 86 8.99 28.21 4.22
N LEU A 87 8.96 27.37 5.25
CA LEU A 87 9.80 27.53 6.44
C LEU A 87 11.27 27.22 6.15
N ASN A 88 11.57 26.21 5.33
CA ASN A 88 12.94 25.82 4.99
C ASN A 88 13.62 26.73 3.96
N ASN A 89 12.85 27.56 3.25
CA ASN A 89 13.35 28.51 2.26
C ASN A 89 13.58 29.93 2.85
N ARG A 90 13.54 30.06 4.17
CA ARG A 90 13.96 31.25 4.93
C ARG A 90 15.30 30.99 5.60
#